data_AF-A0A1I8AH86-F1
#
_entry.id   AF-A0A1I8AH86-F1
#
_cell.length_a   1.000
_cell.length_b   1.000
_cell.length_c   1.000
_cell.angle_alpha   90.00
_cell.angle_beta   90.00
_cell.angle_gamma   90.00
#
_symmetry.space_group_name_H-M   'P 1'
#
loop_
_entity.id
_entity.type
_entity.pdbx_description
1 polymer ?
#
loop_
_entity_poly.entity_id
_entity_poly.type
_entity_poly.pdbx_seq_one_letter_code
_entity_poly.pdbx_strand_id
1 'polypeptide(L)'
;MVAAAIHVFAAQIDDILGLAIPKSSGPGYLFRRAFDLVVRLPETNAATFAISAGAMLILYFGKEFFSPMVDRLLPVKVPIPYELIVTVIATAVCFFFDLDSTYSVPIVGEIPTGLAPPSVPRMDIFFDCLANSIGIAIVTIAIHISMAKMLARKKNYEIDESQ
;
A
#
# COMPACT_ATOMS: atom_id res chain seq x y z
N MET A 1 9.96 -2.59 -13.07
CA MET A 1 9.60 -1.97 -11.77
C MET A 1 8.97 -0.59 -11.95
N VAL A 2 9.56 0.34 -12.71
CA VAL A 2 9.02 1.71 -12.89
C VAL A 2 7.59 1.74 -13.43
N ALA A 3 7.28 1.00 -14.51
CA ALA A 3 5.92 0.95 -15.06
C ALA A 3 4.87 0.45 -14.04
N ALA A 4 5.22 -0.58 -13.26
CA ALA A 4 4.37 -1.08 -12.18
C ALA A 4 4.19 -0.03 -11.07
N ALA A 5 5.24 0.72 -10.72
CA ALA A 5 5.16 1.81 -9.75
C ALA A 5 4.22 2.93 -10.20
N ILE A 6 4.25 3.31 -11.48
CA ILE A 6 3.31 4.29 -12.06
C ILE A 6 1.87 3.76 -11.99
N HIS A 7 1.66 2.48 -12.31
CA HIS A 7 0.35 1.83 -12.19
C HIS A 7 -0.18 1.85 -10.75
N VAL A 8 0.66 1.48 -9.78
CA VAL A 8 0.28 1.51 -8.36
C VAL A 8 0.01 2.94 -7.92
N PHE A 9 0.86 3.90 -8.26
CA PHE A 9 0.65 5.31 -7.94
C PHE A 9 -0.70 5.81 -8.47
N ALA A 10 -1.00 5.57 -9.75
CA ALA A 10 -2.28 5.95 -10.35
C ALA A 10 -3.49 5.24 -9.70
N ALA A 11 -3.29 4.02 -9.19
CA ALA A 11 -4.31 3.28 -8.48
C ALA A 11 -4.56 3.76 -7.04
N GLN A 12 -3.69 4.62 -6.49
CA GLN A 12 -3.81 5.17 -5.13
C GLN A 12 -4.43 6.58 -5.11
N ILE A 13 -4.47 7.28 -6.26
CA ILE A 13 -4.95 8.67 -6.30
C ILE A 13 -6.44 8.75 -5.94
N ASP A 14 -7.25 7.79 -6.39
CA ASP A 14 -8.67 7.74 -6.04
C ASP A 14 -8.90 7.49 -4.55
N ASP A 15 -8.10 6.63 -3.92
CA ASP A 15 -8.15 6.43 -2.47
C ASP A 15 -7.78 7.71 -1.70
N ILE A 16 -6.74 8.44 -2.15
CA ILE A 16 -6.32 9.72 -1.57
C ILE A 16 -7.42 10.79 -1.69
N LEU A 17 -8.14 10.81 -2.81
CA LEU A 17 -9.24 11.75 -3.05
C LEU A 17 -10.58 11.27 -2.44
N GLY A 18 -10.64 10.05 -1.93
CA GLY A 18 -11.87 9.43 -1.42
C GLY A 18 -12.92 9.17 -2.50
N LEU A 19 -12.49 8.87 -3.73
CA LEU A 19 -13.36 8.60 -4.88
C LEU A 19 -13.60 7.10 -5.04
N ALA A 20 -14.86 6.70 -5.16
CA ALA A 20 -15.24 5.32 -5.48
C ALA A 20 -15.18 5.09 -7.00
N ILE A 21 -13.98 4.84 -7.54
CA ILE A 21 -13.81 4.54 -8.98
C ILE A 21 -13.93 3.02 -9.21
N PRO A 22 -14.81 2.55 -10.11
CA PRO A 22 -14.93 1.13 -10.41
C PRO A 22 -13.60 0.56 -10.91
N LYS A 23 -13.20 -0.58 -10.33
CA LYS A 23 -11.96 -1.27 -10.68
C LYS A 23 -12.11 -1.89 -12.08
N SER A 24 -11.57 -1.21 -13.10
CA SER A 24 -11.46 -1.75 -14.45
C SER A 24 -10.12 -2.47 -14.64
N SER A 25 -10.09 -3.49 -15.51
CA SER A 25 -8.87 -4.22 -15.88
C SER A 25 -8.76 -4.28 -17.40
N GLY A 26 -7.54 -4.32 -17.94
CA GLY A 26 -7.27 -4.53 -19.37
C GLY A 26 -6.38 -3.47 -20.04
N PRO A 27 -6.17 -3.60 -21.36
CA PRO A 27 -5.34 -2.67 -22.13
C PRO A 27 -5.86 -1.24 -22.06
N GLY A 28 -4.95 -0.27 -21.88
CA GLY A 28 -5.30 1.15 -21.76
C GLY A 28 -5.87 1.56 -20.40
N TYR A 29 -5.76 0.70 -19.37
CA TYR A 29 -6.18 0.98 -17.99
C TYR A 29 -5.76 2.37 -17.50
N LEU A 30 -4.48 2.73 -17.68
CA LEU A 30 -3.94 3.99 -17.15
C LEU A 30 -4.63 5.22 -17.76
N PHE A 31 -4.91 5.20 -19.07
CA PHE A 31 -5.61 6.29 -19.75
C PHE A 31 -7.08 6.38 -19.32
N ARG A 32 -7.76 5.23 -19.22
CA ARG A 32 -9.15 5.18 -18.74
C ARG A 32 -9.25 5.71 -17.31
N ARG A 33 -8.36 5.28 -16.44
CA ARG A 33 -8.34 5.71 -15.04
C ARG A 33 -8.00 7.19 -14.89
N ALA A 34 -7.06 7.70 -15.68
CA ALA A 34 -6.77 9.13 -15.71
C ALA A 34 -8.00 9.96 -16.15
N PHE A 35 -8.72 9.50 -17.17
CA PHE A 35 -9.95 10.14 -17.62
C PHE A 35 -11.05 10.10 -16.54
N ASP A 36 -11.30 8.93 -15.96
CA ASP A 36 -12.30 8.75 -14.89
C ASP A 36 -12.00 9.63 -13.67
N LEU A 37 -10.72 9.78 -13.32
CA LEU A 37 -10.27 10.63 -12.22
C LEU A 37 -10.51 12.12 -12.50
N VAL A 38 -10.25 12.60 -13.72
CA VAL A 38 -10.50 14.00 -14.10
C VAL A 38 -12.00 14.30 -14.11
N VAL A 39 -12.83 13.37 -14.60
CA VAL A 39 -14.29 13.54 -14.66
C VAL A 39 -14.90 13.57 -13.25
N ARG A 40 -14.42 12.71 -12.34
CA ARG A 40 -14.93 12.61 -10.96
C ARG A 40 -14.20 13.49 -9.95
N LEU A 41 -13.24 14.29 -10.40
CA LEU A 41 -12.51 15.23 -9.54
C LEU A 41 -13.44 16.13 -8.68
N PRO A 42 -14.60 16.61 -9.18
CA PRO A 42 -15.54 17.39 -8.37
C PRO A 42 -16.21 16.61 -7.24
N GLU A 43 -16.23 15.27 -7.30
CA GLU A 43 -16.83 14.38 -6.29
C GLU A 43 -15.85 14.07 -5.13
N THR A 44 -14.67 14.70 -5.12
CA THR A 44 -13.62 14.47 -4.12
C THR A 44 -14.13 14.70 -2.70
N ASN A 45 -13.83 13.77 -1.80
CA ASN A 45 -14.12 13.93 -0.38
C ASN A 45 -13.01 14.77 0.28
N ALA A 46 -13.35 16.01 0.64
CA ALA A 46 -12.40 16.94 1.25
C ALA A 46 -11.83 16.44 2.58
N ALA A 47 -12.62 15.71 3.39
CA ALA A 47 -12.15 15.15 4.66
C ALA A 47 -11.14 14.02 4.41
N THR A 48 -11.44 13.09 3.50
CA THR A 48 -10.51 12.02 3.11
C THR A 48 -9.20 12.56 2.55
N PHE A 49 -9.30 13.60 1.70
CA PHE A 49 -8.11 14.27 1.17
C PHE A 49 -7.27 14.93 2.26
N ALA A 50 -7.90 15.64 3.20
CA ALA A 50 -7.20 16.27 4.32
C ALA A 50 -6.49 15.25 5.22
N ILE A 51 -7.15 14.12 5.54
CA ILE A 51 -6.56 13.03 6.31
C ILE A 51 -5.37 12.43 5.57
N SER A 52 -5.53 12.14 4.27
CA SER A 52 -4.48 11.59 3.41
C SER A 52 -3.26 12.53 3.31
N ALA A 53 -3.50 13.82 3.09
CA ALA A 53 -2.46 14.83 3.03
C ALA A 53 -1.74 14.98 4.39
N GLY A 54 -2.49 15.02 5.49
CA GLY A 54 -1.94 15.08 6.85
C GLY A 54 -1.07 13.85 7.17
N ALA A 55 -1.54 12.65 6.85
CA ALA A 55 -0.79 11.42 7.02
C ALA A 55 0.51 11.44 6.21
N MET A 56 0.46 11.87 4.95
CA MET A 56 1.63 11.98 4.08
C MET A 56 2.67 12.97 4.61
N LEU A 57 2.22 14.13 5.10
CA LEU A 57 3.11 15.12 5.73
C LEU A 57 3.76 14.54 6.99
N ILE A 58 3.00 13.92 7.88
CA ILE A 58 3.54 13.33 9.11
C ILE A 58 4.56 12.23 8.78
N LEU A 59 4.28 11.36 7.82
CA LEU A 59 5.21 10.32 7.39
C LEU A 59 6.49 10.91 6.76
N TYR A 60 6.35 11.92 5.91
CA TYR A 60 7.47 12.59 5.28
C TYR A 60 8.35 13.29 6.33
N PHE A 61 7.77 14.13 7.19
CA PHE A 61 8.52 14.83 8.23
C PHE A 61 9.10 13.88 9.28
N GLY A 62 8.33 12.86 9.68
CA GLY A 62 8.76 11.82 10.61
C GLY A 62 10.02 11.11 10.13
N LYS A 63 10.03 10.65 8.88
CA LYS A 63 11.17 9.92 8.32
C LYS A 63 12.35 10.82 7.99
N GLU A 64 12.11 11.96 7.34
CA GLU A 64 13.19 12.78 6.77
C GLU A 64 13.83 13.72 7.81
N PHE A 65 13.08 14.19 8.81
CA PHE A 65 13.58 15.15 9.80
C PHE A 65 13.72 14.54 11.19
N PHE A 66 12.67 13.87 11.68
CA PHE A 66 12.69 13.32 13.05
C PHE A 66 13.61 12.11 13.18
N SER A 67 13.59 11.17 12.23
CA SER A 67 14.46 9.98 12.27
C SER A 67 15.96 10.35 12.36
N PRO A 68 16.53 11.23 11.50
CA PRO A 68 17.94 11.59 11.62
C PRO A 68 18.25 12.46 12.84
N MET A 69 17.29 13.23 13.36
CA MET A 69 17.46 13.97 14.61
C MET A 69 17.56 13.02 15.81
N VAL A 70 16.69 12.02 15.87
CA VAL A 70 16.69 10.98 16.91
C VAL A 70 17.95 10.12 16.82
N ASP A 71 18.36 9.72 15.61
CA ASP A 71 19.60 8.97 15.38
C ASP A 71 20.86 9.74 15.80
N ARG A 72 20.83 11.08 15.78
CA ARG A 72 21.93 11.92 16.29
C ARG A 72 21.92 12.05 17.80
N LEU A 73 20.75 12.04 18.42
CA LEU A 73 20.59 12.25 19.86
C LEU A 73 20.77 10.95 20.67
N LEU A 74 20.34 9.81 20.11
CA LEU A 74 20.43 8.52 20.77
C LEU A 74 21.68 7.73 20.29
N PRO A 75 22.41 7.07 21.20
CA PRO A 75 23.54 6.21 20.84
C PRO A 75 23.10 4.89 20.16
N VAL A 76 21.80 4.60 20.12
CA VAL A 76 21.22 3.39 19.52
C VAL A 76 20.27 3.80 18.39
N LYS A 77 20.50 3.25 17.19
CA LYS A 77 19.58 3.37 16.06
C LYS A 77 18.35 2.51 16.30
N VAL A 78 17.27 3.14 16.75
CA VAL A 78 15.97 2.48 16.93
C VAL A 78 15.05 2.91 15.78
N PRO A 79 14.56 1.98 14.94
CA PRO A 79 13.62 2.33 13.89
C PRO A 79 12.27 2.73 14.51
N ILE A 80 11.83 3.96 14.26
CA ILE A 80 10.54 4.46 14.75
C ILE A 80 9.43 4.04 13.76
N PRO A 81 8.36 3.36 14.21
CA PRO A 81 7.28 2.89 13.35
C PRO A 81 6.27 4.01 13.08
N TYR A 82 6.65 5.02 12.29
CA TYR A 82 5.80 6.17 11.97
C TYR A 82 4.48 5.75 11.32
N GLU A 83 4.49 4.71 10.49
CA GLU A 83 3.29 4.16 9.85
C GLU A 83 2.26 3.73 10.89
N LEU A 84 2.69 2.98 11.90
CA LEU A 84 1.80 2.51 12.97
C LEU A 84 1.23 3.69 13.78
N ILE A 85 2.07 4.67 14.12
CA ILE A 85 1.66 5.85 14.88
C ILE A 85 0.58 6.63 14.11
N VAL A 86 0.81 6.89 12.83
CA VAL A 86 -0.14 7.60 11.98
C VAL A 86 -1.45 6.82 11.85
N THR A 87 -1.40 5.50 11.65
CA THR A 87 -2.59 4.66 11.59
C THR A 87 -3.41 4.74 12.89
N VAL A 88 -2.77 4.61 14.06
CA VAL A 88 -3.47 4.69 15.36
C VAL A 88 -4.12 6.06 15.56
N ILE A 89 -3.42 7.15 15.24
CA ILE A 89 -3.96 8.51 15.35
C ILE A 89 -5.14 8.70 14.39
N ALA A 90 -5.00 8.30 13.13
CA ALA A 90 -6.05 8.41 12.13
C ALA A 90 -7.31 7.61 12.54
N THR A 91 -7.13 6.38 13.02
CA THR A 91 -8.25 5.56 13.53
C THR A 91 -8.93 6.22 14.72
N ALA A 92 -8.17 6.75 15.69
CA ALA A 92 -8.73 7.45 16.84
C ALA A 92 -9.53 8.70 16.42
N VAL A 93 -8.98 9.50 15.50
CA VAL A 93 -9.67 10.68 14.96
C VAL A 93 -10.95 10.28 14.23
N CYS A 94 -10.91 9.29 13.34
CA CYS A 94 -12.11 8.82 12.66
C CYS A 94 -13.19 8.32 13.64
N PHE A 95 -12.78 7.63 14.72
CA PHE A 95 -13.70 7.11 15.74
C PHE A 95 -14.31 8.22 16.61
N PHE A 96 -13.50 9.13 17.17
CA PHE A 96 -14.01 10.17 18.08
C PHE A 96 -14.84 11.25 17.39
N PHE A 97 -14.57 11.52 16.10
CA PHE A 97 -15.29 12.52 15.33
C PHE A 97 -16.36 11.93 14.40
N ASP A 98 -16.58 10.62 14.43
CA ASP A 98 -17.55 9.90 13.61
C ASP A 98 -17.53 10.35 12.13
N LEU A 99 -16.32 10.34 11.56
CA LEU A 99 -16.05 10.90 10.22
C LEU A 99 -16.69 10.08 9.09
N ASP A 100 -16.97 8.80 9.35
CA ASP A 100 -17.73 7.94 8.45
C ASP A 100 -19.15 8.48 8.27
N SER A 101 -19.88 8.67 9.38
CA SER A 101 -21.28 9.15 9.33
C SER A 101 -21.40 10.62 8.91
N THR A 102 -20.46 11.46 9.35
CA THR A 102 -20.57 12.93 9.19
C THR A 102 -20.04 13.41 7.84
N TYR A 103 -18.96 12.80 7.34
CA TYR A 103 -18.27 13.23 6.13
C TYR A 103 -18.19 12.14 5.07
N SER A 104 -18.82 10.98 5.25
CA SER A 104 -18.77 9.85 4.31
C SER A 104 -17.33 9.41 4.01
N VAL A 105 -16.45 9.47 5.02
CA VAL A 105 -15.06 9.02 4.88
C VAL A 105 -15.04 7.49 4.83
N PRO A 106 -14.45 6.87 3.80
CA PRO A 106 -14.41 5.41 3.71
C PRO A 106 -13.55 4.81 4.82
N ILE A 107 -14.17 4.02 5.69
CA ILE A 107 -13.50 3.28 6.76
C ILE A 107 -13.29 1.80 6.40
N VAL A 108 -12.34 1.16 7.09
CA VAL A 108 -11.99 -0.26 6.89
C VAL A 108 -13.13 -1.21 7.32
N GLY A 109 -13.99 -0.77 8.24
CA GLY A 109 -15.11 -1.56 8.77
C GLY A 109 -14.68 -2.63 9.75
N GLU A 110 -15.52 -3.66 9.91
CA GLU A 110 -15.26 -4.76 10.84
C GLU A 110 -14.22 -5.74 10.29
N ILE A 111 -13.21 -6.05 11.12
CA ILE A 111 -12.20 -7.05 10.80
C ILE A 111 -12.50 -8.31 11.63
N PRO A 112 -12.76 -9.47 10.99
CA PRO A 112 -13.06 -10.69 11.72
C PRO A 112 -11.90 -11.10 12.62
N THR A 113 -12.20 -11.45 13.87
CA THR A 113 -11.20 -11.87 14.84
C THR A 113 -10.93 -13.37 14.75
N GLY A 114 -9.66 -13.77 14.81
CA GLY A 114 -9.24 -15.17 14.80
C GLY A 114 -8.74 -15.66 13.44
N LEU A 115 -8.37 -16.94 13.39
CA LEU A 115 -7.91 -17.58 12.15
C LEU A 115 -9.10 -18.04 11.33
N ALA A 116 -9.08 -17.75 10.03
CA ALA A 116 -10.01 -18.35 9.09
C ALA A 116 -9.81 -19.88 9.07
N PRO A 117 -10.89 -20.68 9.02
CA PRO A 117 -10.77 -22.13 8.95
C PRO A 117 -10.06 -22.54 7.65
N PRO A 118 -9.23 -23.60 7.68
CA PRO A 118 -8.56 -24.09 6.48
C PRO A 118 -9.60 -24.54 5.45
N SER A 119 -9.49 -24.03 4.23
CA SER A 119 -10.37 -24.36 3.11
C SER A 119 -9.57 -24.97 1.97
N VAL A 120 -10.13 -25.99 1.32
CA VAL A 120 -9.53 -26.56 0.11
C VAL A 120 -9.63 -25.58 -1.07
N PRO A 121 -8.60 -25.47 -1.92
CA PRO A 121 -8.64 -24.60 -3.08
C PRO A 121 -9.69 -25.10 -4.07
N ARG A 122 -10.38 -24.17 -4.73
CA ARG A 122 -11.35 -24.54 -5.76
C ARG A 122 -10.61 -24.89 -7.05
N MET A 123 -10.77 -26.13 -7.51
CA MET A 123 -10.07 -26.66 -8.69
C MET A 123 -10.73 -26.25 -10.02
N ASP A 124 -11.90 -25.64 -9.97
CA ASP A 124 -12.65 -25.14 -11.13
C ASP A 124 -11.95 -23.97 -11.83
N ILE A 125 -11.33 -23.07 -11.07
CA ILE A 125 -10.62 -21.87 -11.58
C ILE A 125 -9.13 -22.12 -11.86
N PHE A 126 -8.66 -23.37 -11.75
CA PHE A 126 -7.23 -23.68 -11.80
C PHE A 126 -6.60 -23.26 -13.14
N PHE A 127 -7.22 -23.66 -14.25
CA PHE A 127 -6.70 -23.36 -15.58
C PHE A 127 -6.86 -21.88 -15.94
N ASP A 128 -7.90 -21.21 -15.45
CA ASP A 128 -8.14 -19.77 -15.67
C ASP A 128 -7.04 -18.90 -15.03
N CYS A 129 -6.51 -19.33 -13.88
CA CYS A 129 -5.48 -18.59 -13.17
C CYS A 129 -4.05 -19.01 -13.55
N LEU A 130 -3.86 -20.17 -14.19
CA LEU A 130 -2.55 -20.77 -14.44
C LEU A 130 -1.57 -19.81 -15.14
N ALA A 131 -2.03 -19.15 -16.21
CA ALA A 131 -1.20 -18.23 -16.98
C ALA A 131 -0.75 -17.02 -16.15
N ASN A 132 -1.66 -16.41 -15.39
CA ASN A 132 -1.36 -15.28 -14.51
C ASN A 132 -0.41 -15.70 -13.38
N SER A 133 -0.62 -16.88 -12.81
CA SER A 133 0.21 -17.43 -11.73
C SER A 133 1.66 -17.68 -12.15
N ILE A 134 1.91 -18.18 -13.37
CA ILE A 134 3.27 -18.35 -13.89
C ILE A 134 3.99 -16.99 -13.96
N GLY A 135 3.31 -15.96 -14.46
CA GLY A 135 3.85 -14.60 -14.51
C GLY A 135 4.20 -14.05 -13.12
N ILE A 136 3.28 -14.22 -12.15
CA ILE A 136 3.50 -13.83 -10.75
C ILE A 136 4.68 -14.59 -10.15
N ALA A 137 4.80 -15.89 -10.40
CA ALA A 137 5.88 -16.74 -9.88
C ALA A 137 7.26 -16.26 -10.36
N ILE A 138 7.41 -16.03 -11.67
CA ILE A 138 8.68 -15.56 -12.26
C ILE A 138 9.09 -14.22 -11.66
N VAL A 139 8.15 -13.26 -11.57
CA VAL A 139 8.43 -11.93 -11.01
C VAL A 139 8.78 -12.02 -9.53
N THR A 140 8.05 -12.85 -8.77
CA THR A 140 8.31 -13.06 -7.33
C THR A 140 9.69 -13.63 -7.09
N ILE A 141 10.09 -14.69 -7.81
CA ILE A 141 11.42 -15.30 -7.70
C ILE A 141 12.51 -14.28 -8.06
N ALA A 142 12.33 -13.53 -9.14
CA ALA A 142 13.30 -12.52 -9.55
C ALA A 142 13.50 -11.42 -8.48
N ILE A 143 12.43 -10.94 -7.83
CA ILE A 143 12.51 -9.96 -6.75
C ILE A 143 13.22 -10.56 -5.53
N HIS A 144 12.90 -11.79 -5.15
CA HIS A 144 13.53 -12.47 -4.01
C HIS A 144 15.03 -12.67 -4.23
N ILE A 145 15.45 -13.21 -5.39
CA ILE A 145 16.87 -13.40 -5.71
C ILE A 145 17.61 -12.04 -5.75
N SER A 146 16.98 -11.00 -6.31
CA SER A 146 17.57 -9.66 -6.34
C SER A 146 17.79 -9.09 -4.94
N MET A 147 16.80 -9.22 -4.05
CA MET A 147 16.89 -8.79 -2.65
C MET A 147 17.93 -9.61 -1.87
N ALA A 148 17.95 -10.93 -2.07
CA ALA A 148 18.96 -11.80 -1.49
C ALA A 148 20.35 -11.33 -1.90
N LYS A 149 20.63 -11.21 -3.21
CA LYS A 149 21.93 -10.77 -3.76
C LYS A 149 22.38 -9.42 -3.21
N MET A 150 21.45 -8.49 -3.01
CA MET A 150 21.73 -7.19 -2.39
C MET A 150 22.21 -7.35 -0.94
N LEU A 151 21.55 -8.20 -0.13
CA LEU A 151 21.93 -8.47 1.25
C LEU A 151 23.26 -9.23 1.35
N ALA A 152 23.48 -10.23 0.52
CA ALA A 152 24.73 -10.98 0.42
C ALA A 152 25.92 -10.07 0.13
N ARG A 153 25.79 -9.18 -0.86
CA ARG A 153 26.82 -8.18 -1.15
C ARG A 153 27.05 -7.22 0.02
N LYS A 154 25.98 -6.81 0.72
CA LYS A 154 26.08 -5.90 1.88
C LYS A 154 26.71 -6.56 3.10
N LYS A 155 26.59 -7.88 3.24
CA LYS A 155 27.02 -8.65 4.42
C LYS A 155 28.17 -9.63 4.14
N ASN A 156 28.68 -9.68 2.90
CA ASN A 156 29.75 -10.56 2.42
C ASN A 156 29.48 -12.06 2.70
N TYR A 157 28.30 -12.55 2.34
CA TYR A 157 28.01 -13.99 2.33
C TYR A 157 27.52 -14.45 0.95
N GLU A 158 27.63 -15.74 0.66
CA GLU A 158 27.24 -16.36 -0.61
C GLU A 158 25.77 -16.82 -0.58
N ILE A 159 25.07 -16.79 -1.71
CA ILE A 159 23.68 -17.22 -1.83
C ILE A 159 23.62 -18.44 -2.72
N ASP A 160 22.93 -19.47 -2.24
CA ASP A 160 22.48 -20.56 -3.07
C ASP A 160 21.19 -20.13 -3.79
N GLU A 161 21.24 -20.02 -5.12
CA GLU A 161 20.10 -19.59 -5.95
C GLU A 161 19.08 -20.73 -6.18
N SER A 162 19.38 -21.95 -5.73
CA SER A 162 18.56 -23.15 -5.93
C SER A 162 17.59 -23.47 -4.78
N GLN A 163 17.67 -22.73 -3.66
CA GLN A 163 16.79 -22.82 -2.49
C GLN A 163 15.83 -21.62 -2.42
#